data_AF-A0A6L8U2B3-F1
#
_entry.id   AF-A0A6L8U2B3-F1
#
_cell.length_a   1.000
_cell.length_b   1.000
_cell.length_c   1.000
_cell.angle_alpha   90.00
_cell.angle_beta   90.00
_cell.angle_gamma   90.00
#
_symmetry.space_group_name_H-M   'P 1'
#
loop_
_entity.id
_entity.type
_entity.pdbx_description
1 polymer ?
#
loop_
_entity_poly.entity_id
_entity_poly.type
_entity_poly.pdbx_seq_one_letter_code
_entity_poly.pdbx_strand_id
1 'polypeptide(L)' 'ALGSRFNGKRAGSFGIMGILSFNGNKIITTSGGGALISDNRKIIEHARFLATQARDKAIHYQHSHIGYNYRMSNI' A
#
# COMPACT_ATOMS: atom_id res chain seq x y z
N ALA A 1 -4.67 14.42 8.96
CA ALA A 1 -5.44 13.15 9.03
C ALA A 1 -4.56 12.01 9.53
N LEU A 2 -3.45 11.65 8.87
CA LEU A 2 -2.50 10.69 9.45
C LEU A 2 -2.06 11.15 10.86
N GLY A 3 -2.15 10.25 11.84
CA GLY A 3 -1.88 10.54 13.25
C GLY A 3 -3.12 10.89 14.09
N SER A 4 -4.25 11.28 13.48
CA SER A 4 -5.47 11.61 14.22
C SER A 4 -6.34 10.37 14.52
N ARG A 5 -7.29 10.54 15.44
CA ARG A 5 -8.28 9.54 15.82
C ARG A 5 -9.67 10.16 15.86
N PHE A 6 -10.69 9.35 15.61
CA PHE A 6 -12.08 9.69 15.85
C PHE A 6 -12.73 8.51 16.57
N ASN A 7 -13.36 8.79 17.73
CA ASN A 7 -13.94 7.77 18.62
C ASN A 7 -12.98 6.60 18.91
N GLY A 8 -11.73 6.91 19.25
CA GLY A 8 -10.68 5.91 19.55
C GLY A 8 -10.07 5.22 18.32
N LYS A 9 -10.75 5.23 17.17
CA LYS A 9 -10.30 4.60 15.92
C LYS A 9 -9.38 5.54 15.12
N ARG A 10 -8.28 5.01 14.58
CA ARG A 10 -7.27 5.80 13.84
C ARG A 10 -7.78 6.22 12.46
N ALA A 11 -7.48 7.43 12.05
CA ALA A 11 -7.76 7.90 10.69
C ALA A 11 -7.09 6.99 9.64
N GLY A 12 -7.86 6.64 8.60
CA GLY A 12 -7.47 5.67 7.57
C GLY A 12 -7.92 4.22 7.84
N SER A 13 -8.37 3.88 9.04
CA SER A 13 -8.82 2.50 9.37
C SER A 13 -10.35 2.29 9.30
N PHE A 14 -11.11 3.32 8.92
CA PHE A 14 -12.59 3.27 8.99
C PHE A 14 -13.23 2.33 7.97
N GLY A 15 -12.69 2.25 6.75
CA GLY A 15 -13.19 1.41 5.67
C GLY A 15 -12.49 0.05 5.57
N ILE A 16 -12.82 -0.69 4.51
CA ILE A 16 -12.18 -1.97 4.17
C ILE A 16 -10.69 -1.77 3.87
N MET A 17 -10.34 -0.64 3.27
CA MET A 17 -8.98 -0.19 3.00
C MET A 17 -8.84 1.30 3.33
N GLY A 18 -7.62 1.71 3.63
CA GLY A 18 -7.21 3.11 3.73
C GLY A 18 -5.98 3.37 2.88
N ILE A 19 -5.90 4.58 2.32
CA ILE A 19 -4.72 5.04 1.57
C ILE A 19 -4.07 6.18 2.34
N LEU A 20 -2.76 6.05 2.54
CA LEU A 20 -1.92 7.07 3.13
C LEU A 20 -1.01 7.66 2.06
N SER A 21 -0.86 8.99 2.09
CA SER A 21 0.07 9.71 1.23
C SER A 21 1.25 10.18 2.07
N PHE A 22 2.45 10.03 1.52
CA PHE A 22 3.72 10.50 2.08
C PHE A 22 4.40 11.50 1.13
N ASN A 23 3.61 12.33 0.45
CA ASN A 23 4.13 13.44 -0.36
C ASN A 23 4.85 14.47 0.53
N GLY A 24 5.79 15.23 -0.05
CA GLY A 24 6.52 16.35 0.55
C GLY A 24 5.69 17.30 1.43
N ASN A 25 4.41 17.53 1.10
CA ASN A 25 3.53 18.41 1.88
C ASN A 25 2.73 17.71 3.00
N LYS A 26 3.04 16.46 3.34
CA LYS A 26 2.36 15.68 4.39
C LYS A 26 3.15 15.72 5.71
N ILE A 27 2.43 15.55 6.82
CA ILE A 27 2.97 15.59 8.19
C ILE A 27 4.11 14.56 8.38
N ILE A 28 3.93 13.36 7.83
CA ILE A 28 4.99 12.35 7.67
C ILE A 28 5.18 12.19 6.17
N THR A 29 6.42 12.30 5.71
CA THR A 29 6.75 12.39 4.28
C THR A 29 7.94 11.49 3.93
N THR A 30 7.95 11.01 2.69
CA THR A 30 9.06 10.30 2.04
C THR A 30 9.46 11.02 0.74
N SER A 31 9.21 12.33 0.66
CA SER A 31 9.20 13.16 -0.57
C SER A 31 8.08 12.76 -1.54
N GLY A 32 8.04 11.50 -1.94
CA GLY A 32 6.96 10.89 -2.70
C GLY A 32 6.73 9.47 -2.23
N GLY A 33 5.47 9.07 -2.11
CA GLY A 33 5.13 7.73 -1.65
C GLY A 33 3.71 7.63 -1.12
N GLY A 34 3.31 6.39 -0.82
CA GLY A 34 2.06 6.10 -0.17
C GLY A 34 2.01 4.67 0.34
N ALA A 35 0.97 4.37 1.12
CA ALA A 35 0.70 3.04 1.62
C ALA A 35 -0.78 2.73 1.55
N LEU A 36 -1.08 1.47 1.24
CA LEU A 36 -2.40 0.89 1.44
C LEU A 36 -2.40 0.14 2.77
N ILE A 37 -3.39 0.41 3.61
CA ILE A 37 -3.61 -0.26 4.89
C ILE A 37 -4.97 -0.97 4.88
N SER A 38 -5.04 -2.14 5.51
CA SER A 38 -6.27 -2.92 5.66
C SER A 38 -6.04 -4.00 6.73
N ASP A 39 -7.09 -4.34 7.47
CA ASP A 39 -7.09 -5.51 8.36
C ASP A 39 -7.32 -6.82 7.60
N ASN A 40 -7.67 -6.76 6.31
CA ASN A 40 -7.88 -7.93 5.47
C ASN A 40 -6.58 -8.35 4.78
N ARG A 41 -5.98 -9.43 5.28
CA ARG A 41 -4.75 -10.00 4.74
C ARG A 41 -4.80 -10.35 3.26
N LYS A 42 -5.93 -10.87 2.75
CA LYS A 42 -6.08 -11.23 1.33
C LYS A 42 -5.95 -10.00 0.42
N ILE A 43 -6.49 -8.87 0.87
CA ILE A 43 -6.38 -7.60 0.13
C ILE A 43 -4.92 -7.13 0.14
N ILE A 44 -4.23 -7.19 1.28
CA ILE A 44 -2.81 -6.81 1.38
C ILE A 44 -1.93 -7.66 0.47
N GLU A 45 -2.13 -8.98 0.46
CA GLU A 45 -1.36 -9.91 -0.37
C GLU A 45 -1.62 -9.66 -1.86
N HIS A 46 -2.87 -9.47 -2.26
CA HIS A 46 -3.22 -9.18 -3.65
C HIS A 46 -2.69 -7.81 -4.11
N ALA A 47 -2.86 -6.76 -3.30
CA ALA A 47 -2.33 -5.44 -3.60
C ALA A 47 -0.80 -5.46 -3.74
N ARG A 48 -0.10 -6.20 -2.87
CA ARG A 48 1.36 -6.35 -2.96
C ARG A 48 1.76 -7.08 -4.23
N PHE A 49 1.09 -8.19 -4.56
CA PHE A 49 1.33 -8.93 -5.81
C PHE A 49 1.25 -7.99 -7.01
N LEU A 50 0.16 -7.23 -7.13
CA LEU A 50 -0.03 -6.26 -8.22
C LEU A 50 1.03 -5.16 -8.20
N ALA A 51 1.36 -4.59 -7.04
CA ALA A 51 2.35 -3.50 -6.90
C ALA A 51 3.80 -3.92 -7.19
N THR A 52 4.07 -5.23 -7.23
CA THR A 52 5.38 -5.82 -7.57
C THR A 52 5.34 -6.57 -8.89
N GLN A 53 4.77 -5.94 -9.92
CA GLN A 53 4.69 -6.45 -11.28
C GLN A 53 3.88 -7.74 -11.43
N ALA A 54 3.07 -8.14 -10.46
CA ALA A 54 2.27 -9.38 -10.52
C ALA A 54 3.09 -10.63 -10.88
N ARG A 55 4.31 -10.75 -10.34
CA ARG A 55 5.18 -11.90 -10.59
C ARG A 55 4.63 -13.14 -9.88
N ASP A 56 4.35 -14.19 -10.65
CA ASP A 56 3.87 -15.47 -10.13
C ASP A 56 4.96 -16.16 -9.30
N LYS A 57 4.55 -17.00 -8.35
CA LYS A 57 5.45 -17.89 -7.60
C LYS A 57 5.85 -19.09 -8.45
N ALA A 58 6.64 -18.85 -9.48
CA ALA A 58 7.19 -19.84 -10.39
C ALA A 58 8.73 -19.78 -10.42
N ILE A 59 9.37 -20.85 -10.90
CA ILE A 59 10.84 -20.93 -11.02
C ILE A 59 11.36 -19.89 -12.02
N HIS A 60 10.60 -19.62 -13.07
CA HIS A 60 10.94 -18.67 -14.13
C HIS A 60 10.12 -17.37 -14.01
N TYR A 61 10.49 -16.35 -14.79
CA TYR A 61 9.75 -15.09 -14.86
C TYR A 61 8.42 -15.33 -15.56
N GLN A 62 7.35 -15.37 -14.77
CA GLN A 62 5.99 -15.59 -15.27
C GLN A 62 5.05 -14.57 -14.62
N HIS A 63 4.10 -14.10 -15.43
CA HIS A 63 3.11 -13.10 -15.04
C HIS A 63 1.75 -13.52 -15.59
N SER A 64 0.87 -14.01 -14.72
CA SER A 64 -0.51 -14.40 -15.08
C SER A 64 -1.48 -13.22 -15.09
N HIS A 65 -1.10 -12.10 -14.47
CA HIS A 65 -1.91 -10.88 -14.35
C HIS A 65 -1.08 -9.66 -14.75
N ILE A 66 -1.76 -8.59 -15.16
CA ILE A 66 -1.11 -7.29 -15.34
C ILE A 66 -0.81 -6.69 -13.96
N GLY A 67 0.46 -6.35 -13.73
CA GLY A 67 0.92 -5.67 -12.53
C GLY A 67 1.58 -4.33 -12.82
N TYR A 68 1.99 -3.66 -11.74
CA TYR A 68 2.58 -2.33 -11.75
C TYR A 68 3.85 -2.29 -10.91
N ASN A 69 4.69 -1.26 -11.07
CA ASN A 69 5.87 -1.07 -10.23
C ASN A 69 5.60 0.12 -9.32
N TYR A 70 4.92 -0.15 -8.21
CA TYR A 70 4.56 0.86 -7.20
C TYR A 70 5.35 0.67 -5.90
N ARG A 71 6.49 -0.02 -5.98
CA ARG A 71 7.36 -0.19 -4.82
C ARG A 71 7.92 1.16 -4.39
N MET A 72 7.86 1.39 -3.08
CA MET A 72 8.57 2.49 -2.45
C MET A 72 10.07 2.19 -2.48
N SER A 73 10.88 3.22 -2.73
CA SER A 73 12.33 3.13 -2.60
C SER A 73 12.73 2.77 -1.16
N ASN A 74 13.94 2.25 -0.99
CA ASN A 74 14.54 2.02 0.32
C ASN A 74 15.26 3.24 0.91
N ILE A 75 15.29 4.36 0.17
CA ILE A 75 15.86 5.66 0.57
C ILE A 75 14.82 6.46 1.34
#